data_AF-A0A0K2SFW2-F1
#
_entry.id   AF-A0A0K2SFW2-F1
#
_cell.length_a   1.000
_cell.length_b   1.000
_cell.length_c   1.000
_cell.angle_alpha   90.00
_cell.angle_beta   90.00
_cell.angle_gamma   90.00
#
_symmetry.space_group_name_H-M   'P 1'
#
loop_
_entity.id
_entity.type
_entity.pdbx_description
1 polymer ?
#
loop_
_entity_poly.entity_id
_entity_poly.type
_entity_poly.pdbx_seq_one_letter_code
_entity_poly.pdbx_strand_id
1 'polypeptide(L)' 'MIEASEFPELSRRYGVYGVPKTIINETEEVEGAVPESVFLEAVLRATNGKA' A
#
# COMPACT_ATOMS: atom_id res chain seq x y z
N MET A 1 -11.09 -3.28 -0.68
CA MET A 1 -10.85 -1.88 -1.08
C MET A 1 -11.40 -1.00 0.03
N ILE A 2 -10.69 0.05 0.40
CA ILE A 2 -11.11 1.02 1.44
C ILE A 2 -11.30 2.37 0.76
N GLU A 3 -12.41 3.05 1.03
CA GLU A 3 -12.70 4.38 0.47
C GLU A 3 -12.01 5.48 1.28
N ALA A 4 -10.94 6.06 0.73
CA ALA A 4 -10.08 7.01 1.45
C ALA A 4 -10.83 8.22 2.02
N SER A 5 -11.91 8.66 1.36
CA SER A 5 -12.76 9.77 1.80
C SER A 5 -13.64 9.45 3.01
N GLU A 6 -13.97 8.17 3.23
CA GLU A 6 -14.77 7.73 4.38
C GLU A 6 -13.90 7.54 5.64
N PHE A 7 -12.58 7.37 5.47
CA PHE A 7 -11.64 7.10 6.55
C PHE A 7 -10.50 8.14 6.60
N PRO A 8 -10.79 9.43 6.86
CA PRO A 8 -9.78 10.49 6.84
C PRO A 8 -8.64 10.28 7.86
N GLU A 9 -8.92 9.65 9.01
CA GLU A 9 -7.89 9.26 9.99
C GLU A 9 -6.89 8.25 9.41
N LEU A 10 -7.41 7.26 8.67
CA LEU A 10 -6.59 6.22 8.05
C LEU A 10 -5.76 6.81 6.90
N SER A 11 -6.38 7.67 6.10
CA SER A 11 -5.70 8.42 5.03
C SER A 11 -4.57 9.28 5.56
N ARG A 12 -4.76 9.96 6.70
CA ARG A 12 -3.67 10.71 7.35
C ARG A 12 -2.59 9.79 7.93
N ARG A 13 -2.98 8.68 8.58
CA ARG A 13 -2.03 7.71 9.16
C ARG A 13 -1.07 7.14 8.11
N TYR A 14 -1.58 6.80 6.93
CA TYR A 14 -0.78 6.21 5.85
C TYR A 14 -0.35 7.21 4.76
N GLY A 15 -0.46 8.53 5.02
CA GLY A 15 -0.02 9.55 4.07
C GLY A 15 -0.67 9.43 2.68
N VAL A 16 -1.97 9.13 2.62
CA VAL A 16 -2.70 8.99 1.35
C VAL A 16 -2.96 10.37 0.76
N TYR A 17 -2.12 10.79 -0.19
CA TYR A 17 -2.31 12.02 -0.98
C TYR A 17 -2.93 11.77 -2.35
N GLY A 18 -2.83 10.54 -2.86
CA GLY A 18 -3.37 10.12 -4.14
C GLY A 18 -3.85 8.67 -4.09
N VAL A 19 -4.84 8.34 -4.92
CA VAL A 19 -5.44 7.00 -5.02
C VAL A 19 -5.25 6.43 -6.43
N PRO A 20 -5.10 5.09 -6.60
CA PRO A 20 -5.04 4.08 -5.54
C PRO A 20 -3.69 4.08 -4.79
N LYS A 21 -3.72 3.80 -3.48
CA LYS A 21 -2.54 3.53 -2.65
C LYS A 21 -2.79 2.25 -1.86
N THR A 22 -1.88 1.29 -1.96
CA THR A 22 -1.97 0.00 -1.28
C THR A 22 -0.87 -0.09 -0.23
N ILE A 23 -1.26 -0.45 0.99
CA ILE A 23 -0.34 -0.69 2.12
C ILE A 23 -0.33 -2.18 2.39
N ILE A 24 0.84 -2.80 2.45
CA ILE A 24 1.00 -4.25 2.65
C ILE A 24 1.73 -4.46 3.98
N ASN A 25 1.10 -5.17 4.91
CA ASN A 25 1.64 -5.50 6.23
C ASN A 25 2.22 -4.31 7.03
N GLU A 26 1.79 -3.08 6.76
CA GLU A 26 2.36 -1.84 7.33
C GLU A 26 3.87 -1.66 7.08
N THR A 27 4.45 -2.40 6.12
CA THR A 27 5.89 -2.39 5.82
C THR A 27 6.20 -1.97 4.39
N GLU A 28 5.33 -2.25 3.44
CA GLU A 28 5.50 -1.89 2.03
C GLU A 28 4.30 -1.07 1.53
N GLU A 29 4.56 -0.18 0.58
CA GLU A 29 3.56 0.72 0.00
C GLU A 29 3.67 0.72 -1.53
N VAL A 30 2.52 0.74 -2.20
CA VAL A 30 2.43 0.86 -3.67
C VAL A 30 1.48 2.00 -4.01
N GLU A 31 1.97 3.00 -4.73
CA GLU A 31 1.19 4.14 -5.20
C GLU A 31 0.85 4.01 -6.69
N GLY A 32 -0.40 4.34 -7.03
CA GLY A 32 -0.92 4.26 -8.38
C GLY A 32 -1.13 2.82 -8.87
N ALA A 33 -1.45 2.71 -10.16
CA ALA A 33 -1.50 1.44 -10.85
C ALA A 33 -0.11 1.11 -11.40
N VAL A 34 0.48 0.00 -10.94
CA VAL A 34 1.78 -0.50 -11.40
C VAL A 34 1.61 -1.84 -12.13
N PRO A 35 2.57 -2.26 -12.96
CA PRO A 35 2.56 -3.59 -13.56
C PRO A 35 2.52 -4.71 -12.50
N GLU A 36 1.92 -5.85 -12.86
CA GLU A 36 1.75 -7.00 -11.95
C GLU A 36 3.06 -7.48 -11.34
N SER A 37 4.14 -7.52 -12.12
CA SER A 37 5.46 -7.94 -11.64
C SER A 37 5.97 -7.04 -10.50
N VAL A 38 5.77 -5.72 -10.62
CA VAL A 38 6.18 -4.74 -9.60
C VAL A 38 5.36 -4.91 -8.33
N PHE A 39 4.04 -5.16 -8.47
CA PHE A 39 3.17 -5.41 -7.34
C PHE A 39 3.53 -6.72 -6.62
N LEU A 40 3.82 -7.79 -7.36
CA LEU A 40 4.25 -9.07 -6.81
C LEU A 40 5.56 -8.95 -6.03
N GLU A 41 6.52 -8.19 -6.54
CA GLU A 41 7.77 -7.91 -5.81
C GLU A 41 7.51 -7.22 -4.46
N ALA A 42 6.59 -6.25 -4.40
CA ALA A 42 6.21 -5.58 -3.16
C ALA A 42 5.58 -6.56 -2.16
N VAL A 43 4.71 -7.47 -2.64
CA VAL A 43 4.13 -8.53 -1.81
C VAL A 43 5.22 -9.44 -1.25
N LEU A 44 6.15 -9.90 -2.09
CA LEU A 44 7.24 -10.79 -1.66
C LEU A 44 8.18 -10.12 -0.64
N ARG A 45 8.46 -8.82 -0.79
CA ARG A 45 9.21 -8.05 0.21
C ARG A 45 8.48 -7.97 1.55
N ALA A 46 7.16 -7.76 1.51
CA ALA A 46 6.32 -7.67 2.71
C ALA A 46 6.13 -9.02 3.42
N THR A 47 6.35 -10.16 2.75
CA THR A 47 6.25 -11.51 3.35
C THR A 47 7.58 -12.04 3.85
N ASN A 48 8.68 -11.73 3.16
CA ASN A 48 10.00 -12.29 3.47
C ASN A 48 10.73 -11.47 4.53
N GLY A 49 10.05 -11.18 5.64
CA GLY A 49 10.63 -10.47 6.79
C GLY A 49 12.07 -10.93 7.02
N LYS A 50 12.99 -9.95 7.09
CA LYS A 50 14.38 -10.17 7.49
C LYS A 50 14.40 -11.18 8.65
N ALA A 51 15.09 -12.30 8.46
CA ALA A 51 15.64 -13.06 9.57
C ALA A 51 16.63 -12.17 10.36
#